data_AF-A0A954SG87-F1
#
_entry.id   AF-A0A954SG87-F1
#
_cell.length_a   1.000
_cell.length_b   1.000
_cell.length_c   1.000
_cell.angle_alpha   90.00
_cell.angle_beta   90.00
_cell.angle_gamma   90.00
#
_symmetry.space_group_name_H-M   'P 1'
#
loop_
_entity.id
_entity.type
_entity.pdbx_description
1 polymer ?
#
loop_
_entity_poly.entity_id
_entity_poly.type
_entity_poly.pdbx_seq_one_letter_code
_entity_poly.pdbx_strand_id
1 'polypeptide(L)'
;MAKKKAAKSELTAANIGFESKLWLAADKLRNNMDAAEYKHVVLGLIFLKYISDAFEEMHQKLIAGEGEYEGSDPEDPDEYRAENCFWVPPEARWQTLQDNAKQPTI
;
A
#
# COMPACT_ATOMS: atom_id res chain seq x y z
N MET A 1 -10.17 45.50 -20.69
CA MET A 1 -10.50 44.06 -20.70
C MET A 1 -9.31 43.27 -20.18
N ALA A 2 -9.35 42.84 -18.91
CA ALA A 2 -8.25 42.10 -18.31
C ALA A 2 -8.43 40.60 -18.59
N LYS A 3 -7.50 39.99 -19.35
CA LYS A 3 -7.49 38.55 -19.61
C LYS A 3 -7.21 37.81 -18.30
N LYS A 4 -8.21 37.06 -17.81
CA LYS A 4 -8.10 36.17 -16.65
C LYS A 4 -7.15 35.03 -17.02
N LYS A 5 -5.97 34.99 -16.41
CA LYS A 5 -4.96 33.94 -16.61
C LYS A 5 -5.51 32.64 -16.02
N ALA A 6 -5.80 31.65 -16.87
CA ALA A 6 -6.18 30.32 -16.42
C ALA A 6 -4.98 29.68 -15.70
N ALA A 7 -5.19 29.28 -14.44
CA ALA A 7 -4.21 28.52 -13.68
C ALA A 7 -4.09 27.13 -14.30
N LYS A 8 -2.93 26.85 -14.90
CA LYS A 8 -2.60 25.54 -15.46
C LYS A 8 -2.27 24.63 -14.27
N SER A 9 -3.11 23.64 -13.98
CA SER A 9 -2.81 22.62 -12.97
C SER A 9 -1.69 21.74 -13.51
N GLU A 10 -0.50 21.85 -12.93
CA GLU A 10 0.62 20.95 -13.20
C GLU A 10 0.25 19.55 -12.70
N LEU A 11 0.07 18.61 -13.61
CA LEU A 11 -0.07 17.19 -13.31
C LEU A 11 1.30 16.66 -12.88
N THR A 12 1.59 16.78 -11.58
CA THR A 12 2.69 16.04 -10.94
C THR A 12 2.16 14.70 -10.45
N ALA A 13 3.04 13.71 -10.22
CA ALA A 13 2.64 12.42 -9.64
C ALA A 13 1.93 12.54 -8.27
N ALA A 14 1.94 13.74 -7.65
CA ALA A 14 1.22 14.07 -6.43
C ALA A 14 -0.24 14.55 -6.64
N ASN A 15 -0.68 14.75 -7.89
CA ASN A 15 -2.02 15.27 -8.23
C ASN A 15 -2.72 14.35 -9.24
N ILE A 16 -2.85 13.08 -8.88
CA ILE A 16 -3.59 12.01 -9.59
C ILE A 16 -5.11 12.19 -9.45
N GLY A 17 -5.58 13.08 -8.56
CA GLY A 17 -6.97 13.56 -8.52
C GLY A 17 -7.84 12.90 -7.45
N PHE A 18 -7.25 12.09 -6.56
CA PHE A 18 -7.95 11.46 -5.43
C PHE A 18 -7.33 11.78 -4.07
N GLU A 19 -6.24 12.56 -4.04
CA GLU A 19 -5.53 12.95 -2.82
C GLU A 19 -6.44 13.68 -1.86
N SER A 20 -7.25 14.62 -2.35
CA SER A 20 -8.22 15.35 -1.53
C SER A 20 -9.23 14.42 -0.85
N LYS A 21 -9.64 13.33 -1.53
CA LYS A 21 -10.56 12.34 -0.95
C LYS A 21 -9.86 11.48 0.10
N LEU A 22 -8.63 11.02 -0.17
CA LEU A 22 -7.83 10.27 0.79
C LEU A 22 -7.50 11.12 2.04
N TRP A 23 -7.14 12.38 1.83
CA TRP A 23 -6.88 13.34 2.90
C TRP A 23 -8.12 13.54 3.78
N LEU A 24 -9.29 13.79 3.17
CA LEU A 24 -10.55 13.95 3.91
C LEU A 24 -10.96 12.68 4.66
N ALA A 25 -10.72 11.49 4.09
CA ALA A 25 -10.99 10.23 4.76
C ALA A 25 -10.06 10.04 5.96
N ALA A 26 -8.76 10.29 5.78
CA ALA A 26 -7.77 10.20 6.85
C ALA A 26 -8.04 11.21 7.98
N ASP A 27 -8.43 12.44 7.66
CA ASP A 27 -8.76 13.47 8.64
C ASP A 27 -9.98 13.07 9.50
N LYS A 28 -11.01 12.49 8.88
CA LYS A 28 -12.17 11.94 9.61
C LYS A 28 -11.78 10.79 10.56
N LEU A 29 -10.80 9.97 10.18
CA LEU A 29 -10.37 8.81 10.97
C LEU A 29 -9.40 9.18 12.09
N ARG A 30 -8.68 10.31 12.00
CA ARG A 30 -7.73 10.73 13.05
C ARG A 30 -8.40 11.10 14.38
N ASN A 31 -9.69 11.46 14.34
CA ASN A 31 -10.46 11.92 15.49
C ASN A 31 -9.70 13.00 16.31
N ASN A 32 -9.45 12.76 17.60
CA ASN A 32 -8.75 13.70 18.50
C ASN A 32 -7.22 13.51 18.55
N MET A 33 -6.63 12.60 17.76
CA MET A 33 -5.19 12.31 17.79
C MET A 33 -4.39 13.43 17.12
N ASP A 34 -3.27 13.86 17.69
CA ASP A 34 -2.45 14.91 17.08
C ASP A 34 -1.83 14.46 15.74
N ALA A 35 -1.59 15.41 14.83
CA ALA A 35 -1.10 15.10 13.50
C ALA A 35 0.32 14.52 13.55
N ALA A 36 1.12 14.93 14.54
CA ALA A 36 2.46 14.40 14.75
C ALA A 36 2.46 12.92 15.15
N GLU A 37 1.38 12.44 15.78
CA GLU A 37 1.23 11.03 16.18
C GLU A 37 0.53 10.22 15.08
N TYR A 38 -0.53 10.78 14.49
CA TYR A 38 -1.31 10.13 13.44
C TYR A 38 -0.50 9.82 12.18
N LYS A 39 0.54 10.64 11.88
CA LYS A 39 1.44 10.38 10.74
C LYS A 39 2.10 9.00 10.83
N HIS A 40 2.44 8.51 12.02
CA HIS A 40 3.10 7.22 12.19
C HIS A 40 2.15 6.07 11.87
N VAL A 41 0.88 6.21 12.27
CA VAL A 41 -0.17 5.22 11.97
C VAL A 41 -0.45 5.18 10.47
N VAL A 42 -0.72 6.34 9.85
CA VAL A 42 -1.09 6.40 8.43
C VAL A 42 0.08 6.00 7.53
N LEU A 43 1.29 6.50 7.79
CA LEU A 43 2.46 6.12 6.99
C LEU A 43 2.80 4.65 7.19
N GLY A 44 2.63 4.11 8.40
CA GLY A 44 2.79 2.68 8.68
C GLY A 44 1.80 1.82 7.88
N LEU A 45 0.52 2.22 7.82
CA LEU A 45 -0.50 1.50 7.06
C LEU A 45 -0.27 1.58 5.54
N ILE A 46 0.14 2.74 5.02
CA ILE A 46 0.49 2.89 3.60
C ILE A 46 1.69 2.01 3.25
N PHE A 47 2.72 2.02 4.09
CA PHE A 47 3.91 1.18 3.92
C PHE A 47 3.54 -0.31 3.95
N LEU A 48 2.73 -0.74 4.91
CA LEU A 48 2.26 -2.11 4.99
C LEU A 48 1.46 -2.53 3.75
N LYS A 49 0.56 -1.66 3.27
CA LYS A 49 -0.18 -1.91 2.03
C LYS A 49 0.75 -2.05 0.84
N TYR A 50 1.74 -1.16 0.71
CA TYR A 50 2.71 -1.20 -0.38
C TYR A 50 3.50 -2.50 -0.39
N ILE A 51 4.03 -2.93 0.77
CA ILE A 51 4.77 -4.19 0.85
C ILE A 51 3.87 -5.37 0.54
N SER A 52 2.63 -5.37 1.05
CA SER A 52 1.69 -6.44 0.79
C SER A 52 1.35 -6.57 -0.69
N ASP A 53 1.24 -5.44 -1.40
CA ASP A 53 0.98 -5.44 -2.84
C ASP A 53 2.17 -5.95 -3.65
N ALA A 54 3.38 -5.51 -3.30
CA ALA A 54 4.61 -5.99 -3.93
C ALA A 54 4.81 -7.50 -3.69
N PHE A 55 4.52 -7.96 -2.47
CA PHE A 55 4.54 -9.37 -2.11
C PHE A 55 3.53 -10.17 -2.94
N GLU A 56 2.28 -9.72 -3.00
CA GLU A 56 1.21 -10.40 -3.74
C GLU A 56 1.51 -10.48 -5.23
N GLU A 57 2.03 -9.41 -5.83
CA GLU A 57 2.47 -9.41 -7.24
C GLU A 57 3.58 -10.44 -7.49
N MET A 58 4.53 -10.56 -6.55
CA MET A 58 5.62 -11.53 -6.65
C MET A 58 5.12 -12.97 -6.42
N HIS A 59 4.29 -13.17 -5.40
CA HIS A 59 3.69 -14.47 -5.06
C HIS A 59 2.90 -15.03 -6.26
N GLN A 60 2.15 -14.18 -6.97
CA GLN A 60 1.44 -14.57 -8.19
C GLN A 60 2.38 -14.99 -9.32
N LYS A 61 3.53 -14.32 -9.49
CA LYS A 61 4.55 -14.72 -10.49
C LYS A 61 5.18 -16.07 -10.15
N LEU A 62 5.52 -16.29 -8.88
CA LEU A 62 6.06 -17.57 -8.41
C LEU A 62 5.04 -18.70 -8.58
N ILE A 63 3.75 -18.45 -8.26
CA ILE A 63 2.68 -19.44 -8.48
C ILE A 63 2.48 -19.76 -9.96
N ALA A 64 2.53 -18.75 -10.83
CA ALA A 64 2.41 -18.96 -12.27
C ALA A 64 3.53 -19.89 -12.78
N GLY A 65 4.72 -19.81 -12.17
CA GLY A 65 5.82 -20.73 -12.44
C GLY A 65 6.29 -20.67 -13.89
N GLU A 66 6.17 -19.50 -14.53
CA GLU A 66 6.53 -19.28 -15.92
C GLU A 66 7.94 -18.70 -16.04
N GLY A 67 8.74 -19.21 -16.98
CA GLY A 67 10.05 -18.64 -17.31
C GLY A 67 11.08 -18.82 -16.19
N GLU A 68 11.60 -17.71 -15.66
CA GLU A 68 12.66 -17.71 -14.64
C GLU A 68 12.18 -18.24 -13.27
N TYR A 69 10.87 -18.34 -13.06
CA TYR A 69 10.25 -18.85 -11.83
C TYR A 69 9.77 -20.31 -11.95
N GLU A 70 10.12 -21.01 -13.03
CA GLU A 70 9.76 -22.41 -13.22
C GLU A 70 10.42 -23.30 -12.16
N GLY A 71 9.61 -23.93 -11.30
CA GLY A 71 10.08 -24.76 -10.19
C GLY A 71 10.42 -23.98 -8.91
N SER A 72 10.20 -22.67 -8.87
CA SER A 72 10.29 -21.88 -7.64
C SER A 72 9.22 -22.29 -6.62
N ASP A 73 9.52 -22.11 -5.34
CA ASP A 73 8.56 -22.33 -4.25
C ASP A 73 7.96 -20.98 -3.80
N PRO A 74 6.66 -20.73 -4.05
CA PRO A 74 6.01 -19.50 -3.63
C PRO A 74 6.02 -19.27 -2.11
N GLU A 75 6.26 -20.29 -1.29
CA GLU A 75 6.34 -20.17 0.16
C GLU A 75 7.79 -20.17 0.69
N ASP A 76 8.80 -20.08 -0.19
CA ASP A 76 10.20 -19.86 0.19
C ASP A 76 10.53 -18.34 0.26
N PRO A 77 10.89 -17.81 1.45
CA PRO A 77 11.29 -16.41 1.60
C PRO A 77 12.49 -15.97 0.74
N ASP A 78 13.37 -16.88 0.32
CA ASP A 78 14.56 -16.54 -0.45
C ASP A 78 14.24 -16.10 -1.88
N GLU A 79 13.16 -16.62 -2.48
CA GLU A 79 12.67 -16.23 -3.80
C GLU A 79 12.26 -14.75 -3.85
N TYR A 80 11.75 -14.22 -2.74
CA TYR A 80 11.35 -12.82 -2.62
C TYR A 80 12.56 -11.91 -2.40
N ARG A 81 13.54 -12.38 -1.61
CA ARG A 81 14.77 -11.63 -1.34
C ARG A 81 15.59 -11.42 -2.61
N ALA A 82 15.61 -12.40 -3.51
CA ALA A 82 16.27 -12.29 -4.81
C ALA A 82 15.74 -11.10 -5.62
N GLU A 83 14.45 -10.83 -5.52
CA GLU A 83 13.75 -9.74 -6.23
C GLU A 83 13.64 -8.43 -5.42
N ASN A 84 14.38 -8.32 -4.30
CA ASN A 84 14.27 -7.21 -3.35
C ASN A 84 12.84 -6.98 -2.82
N CYS A 85 12.01 -8.03 -2.81
CA CYS A 85 10.69 -8.03 -2.23
C CYS A 85 10.76 -8.55 -0.78
N PHE A 86 9.99 -7.94 0.12
CA PHE A 86 9.90 -8.46 1.48
C PHE A 86 8.99 -9.68 1.51
N TRP A 87 9.45 -10.76 2.14
CA TRP A 87 8.59 -11.88 2.50
C TRP A 87 7.56 -11.43 3.53
N VAL A 88 6.28 -11.67 3.24
CA VAL A 88 5.16 -11.37 4.14
C VAL A 88 4.55 -12.68 4.63
N PRO A 89 4.63 -12.97 5.95
CA PRO A 89 4.08 -14.20 6.49
C PRO A 89 2.54 -14.21 6.37
N PRO A 90 1.89 -15.39 6.26
CA PRO A 90 0.45 -15.52 6.00
C PRO A 90 -0.45 -14.68 6.92
N GLU A 91 -0.10 -14.60 8.21
CA GLU A 91 -0.83 -13.82 9.22
C GLU A 91 -0.76 -12.31 9.01
N ALA A 92 0.30 -11.82 8.34
CA ALA A 92 0.53 -10.40 8.09
C ALA A 92 0.12 -9.95 6.67
N ARG A 93 -0.36 -10.88 5.82
CA ARG A 93 -0.85 -10.56 4.48
C ARG A 93 -2.07 -9.63 4.59
N TRP A 94 -2.15 -8.66 3.68
CA TRP A 94 -3.19 -7.63 3.73
C TRP A 94 -4.62 -8.19 3.79
N GLN A 95 -4.89 -9.27 3.06
CA GLN A 95 -6.22 -9.91 3.07
C GLN A 95 -6.57 -10.41 4.47
N THR A 96 -5.65 -11.13 5.13
CA THR A 96 -5.80 -11.60 6.51
C THR A 96 -6.08 -10.43 7.45
N LEU A 97 -5.31 -9.36 7.35
CA LEU A 97 -5.50 -8.17 8.20
C LEU A 97 -6.85 -7.51 7.95
N GLN A 98 -7.26 -7.38 6.69
CA GLN A 98 -8.54 -6.80 6.31
C GLN A 98 -9.73 -7.62 6.81
N ASP A 99 -9.65 -8.95 6.69
CA ASP A 99 -10.70 -9.87 7.13
C ASP A 99 -10.87 -9.84 8.66
N ASN A 100 -9.76 -9.64 9.38
CA ASN A 100 -9.75 -9.57 10.84
C ASN A 100 -9.94 -8.13 11.39
N ALA A 101 -9.91 -7.09 10.55
CA ALA A 101 -9.95 -5.68 10.99
C ALA A 101 -11.18 -5.26 11.81
N LYS A 102 -12.27 -6.05 11.76
CA LYS A 102 -13.50 -5.79 12.53
C LYS A 102 -13.55 -6.53 13.87
N GLN A 103 -12.56 -7.37 14.17
CA GLN A 103 -12.55 -8.13 15.40
C GLN A 103 -12.25 -7.21 16.59
N PRO A 104 -13.06 -7.26 17.67
CA PRO A 104 -12.88 -6.41 18.84
C PRO A 104 -11.70 -6.83 19.74
N THR A 105 -11.02 -7.94 19.40
CA THR A 105 -9.89 -8.51 20.15
C THR A 105 -8.52 -8.04 19.66
N ILE A 106 -8.47 -7.13 18.69
CA ILE A 106 -7.26 -6.49 18.17
C ILE A 106 -7.10 -5.11 18.82
#